data_AF-A0A068THV6-F1
#
_entry.id   AF-A0A068THV6-F1
#
_cell.length_a   1.000
_cell.length_b   1.000
_cell.length_c   1.000
_cell.angle_alpha   90.00
_cell.angle_beta   90.00
_cell.angle_gamma   90.00
#
_symmetry.space_group_name_H-M   'P 1'
#
loop_
_entity.id
_entity.type
_entity.pdbx_description
1 polymer ?
#
loop_
_entity_poly.entity_id
_entity_poly.type
_entity_poly.pdbx_seq_one_letter_code
_entity_poly.pdbx_strand_id
1 'polypeptide(L)' 'MMSAKISQSDAPLDERHVIIRRDDGDVEMVELPWGLRPRDGGPRAVNVVRSEPRMFPTHRCLVPASEFRKGY' A
#
# COMPACT_ATOMS: atom_id res chain seq x y z
N MET A 1 -19.62 -4.26 -1.94
CA MET A 1 -18.66 -5.36 -2.13
C MET A 1 -17.30 -4.74 -2.40
N MET A 2 -16.27 -5.07 -1.61
CA MET A 2 -14.90 -4.59 -1.87
C MET A 2 -14.33 -5.35 -3.08
N SER A 3 -13.77 -4.64 -4.03
CA SER A 3 -13.24 -5.22 -5.29
C SER A 3 -11.83 -4.72 -5.55
N ALA A 4 -11.02 -5.58 -6.19
CA ALA A 4 -9.75 -5.16 -6.75
C ALA A 4 -9.99 -4.12 -7.85
N LYS A 5 -9.06 -3.17 -7.97
CA LYS A 5 -9.06 -2.11 -9.00
C LYS A 5 -7.78 -2.18 -9.81
N ILE A 6 -7.75 -1.47 -10.94
CA ILE A 6 -6.50 -1.18 -11.63
C ILE A 6 -5.66 -0.31 -10.69
N SER A 7 -4.42 -0.71 -10.44
CA SER A 7 -3.48 0.02 -9.61
C SER A 7 -2.48 0.77 -10.50
N GLN A 8 -2.22 2.04 -10.19
CA GLN A 8 -1.26 2.88 -10.89
C GLN A 8 -0.16 3.34 -9.92
N SER A 9 1.10 3.29 -10.34
CA SER A 9 2.22 3.65 -9.45
C SER A 9 2.21 5.13 -9.01
N ASP A 10 1.62 5.99 -9.82
CA ASP A 10 1.46 7.43 -9.63
C ASP A 10 0.07 7.83 -9.10
N ALA A 11 -0.72 6.86 -8.62
CA ALA A 11 -2.01 7.13 -7.98
C ALA A 11 -1.87 8.19 -6.86
N PRO A 12 -2.87 9.06 -6.66
CA PRO A 12 -2.87 10.06 -5.59
C PRO A 12 -2.65 9.45 -4.19
N LEU A 13 -1.86 10.13 -3.37
CA LEU A 13 -1.44 9.73 -2.00
C LEU A 13 -2.54 9.65 -0.94
N ASP A 14 -3.81 9.80 -1.33
CA ASP A 14 -4.94 9.60 -0.42
C ASP A 14 -6.06 8.79 -1.13
N GLU A 15 -5.78 8.27 -2.34
CA GLU A 15 -6.70 7.38 -3.02
C GLU A 15 -6.89 6.09 -2.22
N ARG A 16 -8.14 5.75 -1.93
CA ARG A 16 -8.50 4.62 -1.08
C ARG A 16 -8.37 3.31 -1.85
N HIS A 17 -7.49 2.45 -1.37
CA HIS A 17 -7.26 1.11 -1.89
C HIS A 17 -7.69 0.08 -0.87
N VAL A 18 -8.22 -1.02 -1.38
CA VAL A 18 -8.39 -2.23 -0.59
C VAL A 18 -7.00 -2.76 -0.23
N ILE A 19 -6.81 -3.13 1.03
CA ILE A 19 -5.59 -3.71 1.57
C ILE A 19 -5.97 -4.95 2.38
N ILE A 20 -5.25 -6.05 2.14
CA ILE A 20 -5.31 -7.26 2.95
C ILE A 20 -4.13 -7.22 3.90
N ARG A 21 -4.37 -7.22 5.21
CA ARG A 21 -3.30 -7.18 6.21
C ARG A 21 -3.56 -8.17 7.33
N ARG A 22 -2.51 -8.46 8.09
CA ARG A 22 -2.64 -9.15 9.38
C ARG A 22 -2.69 -8.13 10.50
N ASP A 23 -3.67 -8.26 11.37
CA ASP A 23 -3.80 -7.52 12.62
C ASP A 23 -4.06 -8.52 13.75
N ASP A 24 -3.23 -8.48 14.79
CA ASP A 24 -3.28 -9.38 15.96
C ASP A 24 -3.43 -10.89 15.66
N GLY A 25 -2.90 -11.35 14.51
CA GLY A 25 -2.96 -12.76 14.09
C GLY A 25 -4.10 -13.09 13.13
N ASP A 26 -5.10 -12.23 13.02
CA ASP A 26 -6.20 -12.37 12.08
C ASP A 26 -5.91 -11.68 10.74
N VAL A 27 -6.53 -12.18 9.67
CA VAL A 27 -6.46 -11.58 8.34
C VAL A 27 -7.70 -10.74 8.12
N GLU A 28 -7.51 -9.47 7.81
CA GLU A 28 -8.59 -8.56 7.48
C GLU A 28 -8.39 -7.88 6.13
N MET A 29 -9.51 -7.41 5.57
CA MET A 29 -9.57 -6.66 4.32
C MET A 29 -10.18 -5.29 4.62
N VAL A 30 -9.38 -4.24 4.46
CA VAL A 30 -9.72 -2.87 4.86
C VAL A 30 -9.43 -1.90 3.74
N GLU A 31 -10.15 -0.77 3.70
CA GLU A 31 -9.78 0.34 2.82
C GLU A 31 -8.86 1.31 3.56
N LEU A 32 -7.70 1.60 2.96
CA LEU A 32 -6.69 2.50 3.49
C LEU A 32 -6.19 3.45 2.40
N PRO A 33 -5.71 4.66 2.77
CA PRO A 33 -5.12 5.58 1.79
C PRO A 33 -3.85 4.98 1.18
N TRP A 34 -3.69 5.17 -0.12
CA TRP A 34 -2.45 4.90 -0.84
C TRP A 34 -1.34 5.83 -0.36
N GLY A 35 -0.11 5.36 -0.25
CA GLY A 35 1.02 6.21 0.18
C GLY A 35 1.47 5.93 1.62
N LEU A 36 2.74 5.57 1.76
CA LEU A 36 3.37 5.31 3.04
C LEU A 36 3.93 6.62 3.62
N ARG A 37 3.45 7.01 4.81
CA ARG A 37 4.05 8.09 5.63
C ARG A 37 4.92 7.48 6.71
N PRO A 38 6.26 7.65 6.67
CA PRO A 38 7.14 7.22 7.75
C PRO A 38 6.75 7.90 9.07
N ARG A 39 6.72 7.14 10.17
CA ARG A 39 6.40 7.68 11.51
C ARG A 39 7.45 8.67 12.02
N ASP A 40 8.68 8.56 11.54
CA ASP A 40 9.83 9.31 12.03
C ASP A 40 9.87 10.78 11.53
N GLY A 41 8.76 11.28 10.96
CA GLY A 41 8.69 12.64 10.40
C GLY A 41 9.48 12.83 9.10
N GLY A 42 9.87 11.73 8.46
CA GLY A 42 10.57 11.71 7.17
C GLY A 42 9.76 12.32 6.02
N PRO A 43 10.36 12.46 4.82
CA PRO A 43 9.78 13.21 3.72
C PRO A 43 8.41 12.66 3.29
N ARG A 44 7.65 13.54 2.60
CA ARG A 44 6.34 13.36 1.97
C ARG A 44 6.00 11.90 1.64
N ALA A 45 4.73 11.54 1.88
CA ALA A 45 4.20 10.22 1.62
C ALA A 45 4.67 9.65 0.26
N VAL A 46 5.10 8.37 0.26
CA VAL A 46 5.67 7.70 -0.92
C VAL A 46 4.75 6.60 -1.43
N ASN A 47 4.58 6.52 -2.75
CA ASN A 47 3.73 5.51 -3.41
C ASN A 47 4.42 4.15 -3.60
N VAL A 48 5.73 4.18 -3.85
CA VAL A 48 6.53 3.00 -4.16
C VAL A 48 7.78 3.02 -3.32
N VAL A 49 8.09 1.90 -2.68
CA VAL A 49 9.30 1.71 -1.89
C VAL A 49 10.16 0.66 -2.56
N ARG A 50 11.44 0.96 -2.77
CA ARG A 50 12.41 -0.04 -3.22
C ARG A 50 12.66 -1.08 -2.14
N SER A 51 12.70 -2.35 -2.55
CA SER A 51 12.99 -3.47 -1.67
C SER A 51 14.42 -3.46 -1.15
N GLU A 52 15.42 -3.09 -1.94
CA GLU A 52 16.82 -3.17 -1.50
C GLU A 52 17.29 -1.89 -0.80
N PRO A 53 18.12 -1.98 0.25
CA PRO A 53 18.46 -3.16 1.07
C PRO A 53 17.52 -3.30 2.29
N ARG A 54 16.26 -2.88 2.15
CA ARG A 54 15.33 -2.68 3.27
C ARG A 54 14.69 -3.99 3.70
N MET A 55 14.53 -4.17 5.02
CA MET A 55 13.69 -5.22 5.59
C MET A 55 12.38 -4.61 6.10
N PHE A 56 11.27 -5.30 5.86
CA PHE A 56 9.94 -4.95 6.37
C PHE A 56 9.44 -6.05 7.32
N PRO A 57 9.97 -6.12 8.56
CA PRO A 57 9.68 -7.22 9.47
C PRO A 57 8.24 -7.21 9.99
N THR A 58 7.63 -6.03 10.12
CA THR A 58 6.29 -5.82 10.66
C THR A 58 5.42 -4.99 9.71
N HIS A 59 4.10 -4.97 9.94
CA HIS A 59 3.13 -4.16 9.19
C HIS A 59 3.14 -4.40 7.66
N ARG A 60 3.46 -5.62 7.24
CA ARG A 60 3.35 -6.03 5.83
C ARG A 60 1.88 -6.20 5.46
N CYS A 61 1.53 -5.83 4.24
CA CYS A 61 0.20 -6.01 3.68
C CYS A 61 0.28 -6.39 2.20
N LEU A 62 -0.85 -6.83 1.65
CA LEU A 62 -1.05 -7.10 0.24
C LEU A 62 -2.07 -6.10 -0.30
N VAL A 63 -1.80 -5.55 -1.47
CA VAL A 63 -2.72 -4.65 -2.18
C VAL A 63 -3.28 -5.44 -3.36
N PRO A 64 -4.53 -5.96 -3.28
CA PRO A 64 -5.15 -6.62 -4.42
C PRO A 64 -5.35 -5.63 -5.57
N ALA A 65 -4.92 -6.03 -6.76
CA ALA A 65 -5.10 -5.28 -7.99
C ALA A 65 -5.49 -6.23 -9.11
N SER A 66 -6.39 -5.79 -10.01
CA SER A 66 -6.71 -6.54 -11.22
C SER A 66 -5.59 -6.40 -12.27
N GLU A 67 -4.96 -5.23 -12.30
CA GLU A 67 -3.84 -4.86 -13.16
C GLU A 67 -2.92 -3.88 -12.42
N PHE A 68 -1.65 -3.84 -12.81
CA PHE A 68 -0.71 -2.82 -12.37
C PHE A 68 -0.13 -2.07 -13.58
N ARG A 69 -0.22 -0.73 -13.56
CA ARG A 69 0.35 0.14 -14.59
C ARG A 69 1.43 1.01 -13.97
N LYS A 70 2.62 0.97 -14.56
CA LYS A 70 3.69 1.89 -14.21
C LYS A 70 3.43 3.22 -14.91
N GLY A 71 3.27 4.28 -14.14
CA GLY A 71 3.27 5.66 -14.65
C GLY A 71 4.64 5.98 -15.26
N TYR A 72 4.63 6.64 -16.42
CA TYR A 72 5.82 7.12 -17.13
C TYR A 72 6.04 8.60 -16.85
#